data_AF-A0A1I7YTI7-F1
#
_entry.id   AF-A0A1I7YTI7-F1
#
_cell.length_a   1.000
_cell.length_b   1.000
_cell.length_c   1.000
_cell.angle_alpha   90.00
_cell.angle_beta   90.00
_cell.angle_gamma   90.00
#
_symmetry.space_group_name_H-M   'P 1'
#
loop_
_entity.id
_entity.type
_entity.pdbx_description
1 polymer ?
#
loop_
_entity_poly.entity_id
_entity_poly.type
_entity_poly.pdbx_seq_one_letter_code
_entity_poly.pdbx_strand_id
1 'polypeptide(L)'
;MNSIGPLFLLLLCTSVGARPANLIAAAYERADAAQFYKHLSSDEQKEYNDVARVFRKMLVAGIPTTFHDFVRLSNAQYPELHEKLVVHEMEMNDREKTLPEAVRKFVNARRSEVDSWFLDGELNEPAFVRSVKLTASDISEMTDSDKAALFEFYPHMKELLENKHFQKFLAHPDGINDNLRAILVSSEEE
;
A
#
# COMPACT_ATOMS: atom_id res chain seq x y z
N MET A 1 16.88 -0.90 -16.67
CA MET A 1 15.80 -1.91 -16.59
C MET A 1 15.20 -1.76 -15.21
N ASN A 2 14.16 -0.93 -15.10
CA ASN A 2 13.58 -0.57 -13.81
C ASN A 2 12.42 -1.53 -13.56
N SER A 3 12.64 -2.56 -12.74
CA SER A 3 11.54 -3.29 -12.11
C SER A 3 10.76 -2.31 -11.24
N ILE A 4 9.56 -1.96 -11.70
CA ILE A 4 8.54 -1.30 -10.90
C ILE A 4 7.47 -2.37 -10.77
N GLY A 5 7.31 -2.93 -9.57
CA GLY A 5 6.59 -4.19 -9.39
C GLY A 5 6.09 -4.54 -7.99
N PRO A 6 5.92 -3.62 -7.02
CA PRO A 6 5.14 -3.93 -5.80
C PRO A 6 4.28 -2.75 -5.28
N LEU A 7 3.99 -1.76 -6.13
CA LEU A 7 3.27 -0.52 -5.76
C LEU A 7 1.81 -0.76 -5.33
N PHE A 8 1.32 -2.00 -5.39
CA PHE A 8 -0.10 -2.31 -5.38
C PHE A 8 -0.58 -3.14 -4.17
N LEU A 9 0.28 -3.65 -3.28
CA LEU A 9 -0.22 -4.01 -1.93
C LEU A 9 -0.72 -2.76 -1.19
N LEU A 10 -0.11 -1.61 -1.53
CA LEU A 10 -0.45 -0.24 -1.19
C LEU A 10 -1.78 0.27 -1.78
N LEU A 11 -2.27 -0.35 -2.87
CA LEU A 11 -3.53 0.02 -3.56
C LEU A 11 -4.63 -1.06 -3.42
N LEU A 12 -4.29 -2.33 -3.17
CA LEU A 12 -5.30 -3.37 -2.93
C LEU A 12 -6.04 -3.21 -1.61
N CYS A 13 -5.47 -2.48 -0.64
CA CYS A 13 -6.18 -2.06 0.56
C CYS A 13 -7.35 -1.13 0.26
N THR A 14 -7.36 -0.46 -0.90
CA THR A 14 -8.41 0.51 -1.23
C THR A 14 -9.55 -0.09 -2.06
N SER A 15 -9.31 -1.16 -2.83
CA SER A 15 -10.38 -1.87 -3.58
C SER A 15 -11.06 -3.01 -2.82
N VAL A 16 -10.47 -3.47 -1.72
CA VAL A 16 -11.19 -4.22 -0.68
C VAL A 16 -11.37 -3.22 0.44
N GLY A 17 -12.42 -2.38 0.31
CA GLY A 17 -12.57 -1.14 1.05
C GLY A 17 -11.90 -1.19 2.40
N ALA A 18 -10.88 -0.33 2.59
CA ALA A 18 -10.01 -0.26 3.75
C ALA A 18 -10.81 -0.57 5.02
N ARG A 19 -10.82 -1.85 5.40
CA ARG A 19 -11.39 -2.28 6.66
C ARG A 19 -10.35 -1.87 7.69
N PRO A 20 -10.74 -1.19 8.78
CA PRO A 20 -9.84 -0.65 9.81
C PRO A 20 -9.05 -1.72 10.61
N ALA A 21 -8.80 -2.91 10.05
CA ALA A 21 -8.34 -4.10 10.76
C ALA A 21 -6.99 -4.67 10.25
N ASN A 22 -6.57 -4.39 9.01
CA ASN A 22 -5.18 -4.59 8.60
C ASN A 22 -4.44 -3.26 8.65
N LEU A 23 -3.97 -2.92 9.85
CA LEU A 23 -3.33 -1.63 10.12
C LEU A 23 -1.98 -1.50 9.41
N ILE A 24 -1.27 -2.62 9.18
CA ILE A 24 -0.02 -2.60 8.39
C ILE A 24 -0.31 -2.12 6.98
N ALA A 25 -1.34 -2.65 6.35
CA ALA A 25 -1.64 -2.34 4.98
C ALA A 25 -2.28 -0.94 4.84
N ALA A 26 -3.12 -0.54 5.81
CA ALA A 26 -3.66 0.81 5.91
C ALA A 26 -2.56 1.87 6.15
N ALA A 27 -1.52 1.59 6.92
CA ALA A 27 -0.40 2.49 7.18
C ALA A 27 0.32 2.95 5.91
N TYR A 28 0.23 2.13 4.87
CA TYR A 28 0.80 2.37 3.57
C TYR A 28 -0.21 3.06 2.63
N GLU A 29 -1.50 3.09 2.93
CA GLU A 29 -2.48 3.79 2.10
C GLU A 29 -2.16 5.29 1.99
N ARG A 30 -2.09 5.78 0.75
CA ARG A 30 -1.86 7.19 0.45
C ARG A 30 -3.14 7.98 0.60
N ALA A 31 -3.03 9.22 1.08
CA ALA A 31 -4.17 10.12 1.22
C ALA A 31 -4.94 10.34 -0.10
N ASP A 32 -4.23 10.37 -1.24
CA ASP A 32 -4.81 10.67 -2.54
C ASP A 32 -5.53 9.50 -3.21
N ALA A 33 -5.09 8.26 -2.98
CA ALA A 33 -5.79 7.08 -3.49
C ALA A 33 -7.20 6.96 -2.88
N ALA A 34 -7.32 7.18 -1.56
CA ALA A 34 -8.60 7.20 -0.85
C ALA A 34 -9.51 8.33 -1.33
N GLN A 35 -8.93 9.50 -1.63
CA GLN A 35 -9.67 10.63 -2.16
C GLN A 35 -10.15 10.35 -3.59
N PHE A 36 -9.32 9.81 -4.48
CA PHE A 36 -9.70 9.51 -5.85
C PHE A 36 -10.97 8.66 -5.92
N TYR A 37 -10.99 7.52 -5.21
CA TYR A 37 -12.16 6.62 -5.19
C TYR A 37 -13.43 7.31 -4.68
N LYS A 38 -13.33 8.16 -3.64
CA LYS A 38 -14.47 8.90 -3.10
C LYS A 38 -15.03 9.96 -4.05
N HIS A 39 -14.23 10.46 -5.00
CA HIS A 39 -14.67 11.43 -6.00
C HIS A 39 -15.24 10.78 -7.26
N LEU A 40 -15.15 9.45 -7.39
CA LEU A 40 -15.81 8.71 -8.46
C LEU A 40 -17.32 8.68 -8.24
N SER A 41 -18.09 8.77 -9.32
CA SER A 41 -19.54 8.54 -9.29
C SER A 41 -19.84 7.09 -8.89
N SER A 42 -21.09 6.77 -8.52
CA SER A 42 -21.46 5.40 -8.18
C SER A 42 -21.24 4.40 -9.33
N ASP A 43 -21.46 4.84 -10.57
CA ASP A 43 -21.21 4.02 -11.76
C ASP A 43 -19.70 3.82 -11.98
N GLU A 44 -18.89 4.89 -11.86
CA GLU A 44 -17.44 4.81 -11.98
C GLU A 44 -16.81 3.97 -10.87
N GLN A 45 -17.36 3.99 -9.65
CA GLN A 45 -16.93 3.10 -8.58
C GLN A 45 -17.20 1.63 -8.94
N LYS A 46 -18.33 1.34 -9.58
CA LYS A 46 -18.64 -0.02 -10.03
C LYS A 46 -17.66 -0.47 -11.12
N GLU A 47 -17.35 0.39 -12.08
CA GLU A 47 -16.35 0.15 -13.13
C GLU A 47 -14.95 -0.07 -12.54
N TYR A 48 -14.54 0.78 -11.60
CA TYR A 48 -13.29 0.65 -10.86
C TYR A 48 -13.20 -0.71 -10.15
N ASN A 49 -14.28 -1.12 -9.49
CA ASN A 49 -14.35 -2.40 -8.79
C ASN A 49 -14.30 -3.60 -9.75
N ASP A 50 -14.83 -3.47 -10.97
CA ASP A 50 -14.71 -4.50 -12.00
C ASP A 50 -13.27 -4.64 -12.50
N VAL A 51 -12.58 -3.52 -12.76
CA VAL A 51 -11.15 -3.51 -13.11
C VAL A 51 -10.32 -4.12 -11.97
N ALA A 52 -10.58 -3.71 -10.73
CA ALA A 52 -9.91 -4.24 -9.54
C ALA A 52 -10.11 -5.75 -9.37
N ARG A 53 -11.28 -6.27 -9.71
CA ARG A 53 -11.54 -7.71 -9.68
C ARG A 53 -10.65 -8.49 -10.65
N VAL A 54 -10.46 -7.98 -11.87
CA VAL A 54 -9.57 -8.60 -12.87
C VAL A 54 -8.12 -8.49 -12.41
N PHE A 55 -7.71 -7.30 -11.97
CA PHE A 55 -6.36 -7.04 -11.48
C PHE A 55 -5.99 -7.95 -10.29
N ARG A 56 -6.90 -8.13 -9.32
CA ARG A 56 -6.72 -9.04 -8.18
C ARG A 56 -6.48 -10.48 -8.61
N LYS A 57 -7.13 -10.96 -9.68
CA LYS A 57 -6.91 -12.31 -10.20
C LYS A 57 -5.49 -12.48 -10.75
N MET A 58 -4.94 -11.45 -11.39
CA MET A 58 -3.56 -11.46 -11.88
C MET A 58 -2.57 -11.56 -10.72
N LEU A 59 -2.81 -10.80 -9.65
CA LEU A 59 -2.00 -10.86 -8.43
C LEU A 59 -2.04 -12.23 -7.75
N VAL A 60 -3.24 -12.80 -7.57
CA VAL A 60 -3.40 -14.14 -6.98
C VAL A 60 -2.72 -15.21 -7.83
N ALA A 61 -2.63 -15.00 -9.15
CA ALA A 61 -1.91 -15.88 -10.06
C ALA A 61 -0.37 -15.66 -10.04
N GLY A 62 0.15 -14.80 -9.15
CA GLY A 62 1.57 -14.50 -9.05
C GLY A 62 2.12 -13.70 -10.23
N ILE A 63 1.25 -13.04 -11.01
CA ILE A 63 1.68 -12.23 -12.15
C ILE A 63 2.19 -10.88 -11.63
N PRO A 64 3.45 -10.50 -11.92
CA PRO A 64 3.95 -9.17 -11.61
C PRO A 64 3.09 -8.11 -12.31
N THR A 65 2.54 -7.17 -11.55
CA THR A 65 1.63 -6.14 -12.06
C THR A 65 1.89 -4.80 -11.39
N THR A 66 1.56 -3.72 -12.09
CA THR A 66 1.78 -2.32 -11.68
C THR A 66 0.48 -1.52 -11.65
N PHE A 67 0.51 -0.32 -11.05
CA PHE A 67 -0.63 0.60 -11.17
C PHE A 67 -0.88 0.97 -12.64
N HIS A 68 0.18 1.14 -13.43
CA HIS A 68 0.06 1.35 -14.86
C HIS A 68 -0.71 0.21 -15.57
N ASP A 69 -0.48 -1.04 -15.17
CA ASP A 69 -1.24 -2.18 -15.69
C ASP A 69 -2.72 -2.10 -15.29
N PHE A 70 -3.02 -1.68 -14.05
CA PHE A 70 -4.40 -1.41 -13.62
C PHE A 70 -5.06 -0.33 -14.48
N VAL A 71 -4.37 0.79 -14.71
CA VAL A 71 -4.83 1.87 -15.59
C VAL A 71 -5.09 1.33 -16.99
N ARG A 72 -4.18 0.51 -17.55
CA ARG A 72 -4.36 -0.11 -18.87
C ARG A 72 -5.52 -1.08 -18.96
N LEU A 73 -5.85 -1.82 -17.89
CA LEU A 73 -7.01 -2.71 -17.87
C LEU A 73 -8.33 -1.96 -18.07
N SER A 74 -8.43 -0.73 -17.55
CA SER A 74 -9.64 0.08 -17.71
C SER A 74 -9.88 0.56 -19.14
N ASN A 75 -8.81 0.77 -19.94
CA ASN A 75 -8.89 1.40 -21.26
C ASN A 75 -9.87 0.72 -22.23
N ALA A 76 -9.93 -0.62 -22.23
CA ALA A 76 -10.72 -1.37 -23.19
C ALA A 76 -12.23 -1.36 -22.90
N GLN A 77 -12.62 -1.20 -21.63
CA GLN A 77 -14.02 -1.34 -21.19
C GLN A 77 -14.60 -0.05 -20.64
N TYR A 78 -13.78 0.79 -20.02
CA TYR A 78 -14.19 1.99 -19.28
C TYR A 78 -13.27 3.17 -19.63
N PRO A 79 -13.37 3.73 -20.85
CA PRO A 79 -12.46 4.79 -21.32
C PRO A 79 -12.54 6.10 -20.50
N GLU A 80 -13.72 6.47 -19.99
CA GLU A 80 -13.84 7.67 -19.13
C GLU A 80 -13.14 7.46 -17.77
N LEU A 81 -13.31 6.28 -17.16
CA LEU A 81 -12.54 5.89 -15.97
C LEU A 81 -11.04 5.85 -16.26
N HIS A 82 -10.64 5.35 -17.44
CA HIS A 82 -9.25 5.27 -17.86
C HIS A 82 -8.59 6.66 -17.90
N GLU A 83 -9.25 7.65 -18.50
CA GLU A 83 -8.73 9.03 -18.53
C GLU A 83 -8.50 9.58 -17.11
N LYS A 84 -9.44 9.37 -16.20
CA LYS A 84 -9.30 9.79 -14.79
C LYS A 84 -8.15 9.07 -14.10
N LEU A 85 -7.98 7.77 -14.35
CA LEU A 85 -6.90 6.97 -13.79
C LEU A 85 -5.52 7.38 -14.34
N VAL A 86 -5.41 7.76 -15.61
CA VAL A 86 -4.16 8.30 -16.19
C VAL A 86 -3.78 9.62 -15.51
N VAL A 87 -4.73 10.54 -15.35
CA VAL A 87 -4.49 11.80 -14.65
C VAL A 87 -4.06 11.54 -13.21
N HIS A 88 -4.76 10.63 -12.52
CA HIS A 88 -4.40 10.25 -11.16
C HIS A 88 -2.99 9.65 -11.09
N GLU A 89 -2.62 8.73 -11.98
CA GLU A 89 -1.27 8.16 -12.06
C GLU A 89 -0.20 9.24 -12.24
N MET A 90 -0.45 10.24 -13.08
CA MET A 90 0.47 11.37 -13.28
C MET A 90 0.61 12.21 -12.00
N GLU A 91 -0.50 12.64 -11.40
CA GLU A 91 -0.49 13.41 -10.16
C GLU A 91 0.21 12.66 -9.02
N MET A 92 -0.03 11.35 -8.93
CA MET A 92 0.59 10.49 -7.93
C MET A 92 2.11 10.48 -8.07
N ASN A 93 2.61 10.38 -9.31
CA ASN A 93 4.03 10.37 -9.62
C ASN A 93 4.70 11.73 -9.38
N ASP A 94 3.99 12.83 -9.68
CA ASP A 94 4.54 14.17 -9.48
C ASP A 94 4.60 14.56 -8.00
N ARG A 95 3.59 14.21 -7.20
CA ARG A 95 3.63 14.40 -5.74
C ARG A 95 4.77 13.64 -5.10
N GLU A 96 5.06 12.43 -5.54
CA GLU A 96 6.17 11.66 -4.99
C GLU A 96 7.53 12.34 -5.28
N LYS A 97 7.69 12.98 -6.45
CA LYS A 97 8.92 13.72 -6.78
C LYS A 97 9.12 14.94 -5.89
N THR A 98 8.04 15.57 -5.40
CA THR A 98 8.13 16.75 -4.53
C THR A 98 8.38 16.42 -3.07
N LEU A 99 8.27 15.15 -2.66
CA LEU A 99 8.57 14.72 -1.29
C LEU A 99 10.03 14.99 -0.91
N PRO A 100 10.33 15.23 0.38
CA PRO A 100 11.71 15.31 0.88
C PRO A 100 12.52 14.06 0.53
N GLU A 101 13.84 14.20 0.36
CA GLU A 101 14.69 13.10 -0.08
C GLU A 101 14.63 11.88 0.84
N ALA A 102 14.60 12.10 2.16
CA ALA A 102 14.49 11.02 3.14
C ALA A 102 13.17 10.24 2.98
N VAL A 103 12.06 10.94 2.77
CA VAL A 103 10.74 10.33 2.54
C VAL A 103 10.71 9.56 1.23
N ARG A 104 11.27 10.09 0.13
CA ARG A 104 11.38 9.36 -1.14
C ARG A 104 12.24 8.10 -1.00
N LYS A 105 13.36 8.17 -0.28
CA LYS A 105 14.21 6.99 0.00
C LYS A 105 13.43 5.93 0.77
N PHE A 106 12.67 6.32 1.79
CA PHE A 106 11.79 5.41 2.52
C PHE A 106 10.75 4.76 1.61
N VAL A 107 10.01 5.55 0.81
CA VAL A 107 8.99 5.03 -0.11
C VAL A 107 9.60 4.00 -1.08
N ASN A 108 10.74 4.32 -1.68
CA ASN A 108 11.42 3.42 -2.61
C ASN A 108 11.96 2.17 -1.93
N ALA A 109 12.55 2.29 -0.73
CA ALA A 109 13.02 1.14 0.04
C ALA A 109 11.86 0.21 0.40
N ARG A 110 10.74 0.73 0.92
CA ARG A 110 9.57 -0.09 1.27
C ARG A 110 8.96 -0.77 0.05
N ARG A 111 8.94 -0.10 -1.11
CA ARG A 111 8.53 -0.75 -2.38
C ARG A 111 9.41 -1.95 -2.68
N SER A 112 10.73 -1.77 -2.80
CA SER A 112 11.64 -2.88 -3.12
C SER A 112 11.56 -4.04 -2.14
N GLU A 113 11.17 -3.78 -0.89
CA GLU A 113 10.98 -4.81 0.12
C GLU A 113 9.69 -5.62 -0.11
N VAL A 114 8.61 -4.99 -0.56
CA VAL A 114 7.34 -5.68 -0.87
C VAL A 114 7.48 -6.63 -2.05
N ASP A 115 8.38 -6.37 -3.02
CA ASP A 115 8.69 -7.32 -4.11
C ASP A 115 9.13 -8.69 -3.55
N SER A 116 9.80 -8.69 -2.40
CA SER A 116 10.30 -9.90 -1.76
C SER A 116 9.28 -10.63 -0.88
N TRP A 117 8.08 -10.05 -0.68
CA TRP A 117 7.06 -10.64 0.19
C TRP A 117 6.38 -11.84 -0.45
N PHE A 118 6.29 -11.90 -1.78
CA PHE A 118 5.59 -12.97 -2.48
C PHE A 118 6.54 -13.60 -3.50
N LEU A 119 7.27 -14.62 -3.07
CA LEU A 119 8.11 -15.43 -3.95
C LEU A 119 7.25 -16.57 -4.50
N ASP A 120 7.15 -16.66 -5.82
CA ASP A 120 6.35 -17.68 -6.52
C ASP A 120 4.88 -17.75 -6.09
N GLY A 121 4.31 -16.61 -5.65
CA GLY A 121 2.93 -16.50 -5.18
C GLY A 121 2.70 -16.92 -3.72
N GLU A 122 3.76 -17.35 -3.01
CA GLU A 122 3.70 -17.69 -1.58
C GLU A 122 4.27 -16.56 -0.72
N LEU A 123 3.66 -16.33 0.44
CA LEU A 123 4.12 -15.33 1.40
C LEU A 123 5.47 -15.75 1.99
N ASN A 124 6.51 -14.98 1.70
CA ASN A 124 7.80 -15.01 2.37
C ASN A 124 7.68 -14.29 3.73
N GLU A 125 7.25 -15.01 4.75
CA GLU A 125 7.07 -14.45 6.10
C GLU A 125 8.34 -13.75 6.65
N PRO A 126 9.56 -14.32 6.51
CA PRO A 126 10.78 -13.61 6.94
C PRO A 126 10.97 -12.25 6.28
N ALA A 127 10.73 -12.14 4.96
CA ALA A 127 10.85 -10.88 4.24
C ALA A 127 9.77 -9.88 4.67
N PHE A 128 8.54 -10.36 4.85
CA PHE A 128 7.43 -9.56 5.36
C PHE A 128 7.75 -8.97 6.75
N VAL A 129 8.09 -9.82 7.72
CA VAL A 129 8.42 -9.43 9.10
C VAL A 129 9.60 -8.46 9.14
N ARG A 130 10.65 -8.72 8.33
CA ARG A 130 11.78 -7.80 8.18
C ARG A 130 11.33 -6.43 7.68
N SER A 131 10.50 -6.36 6.66
CA SER A 131 10.02 -5.07 6.11
C SER A 131 9.20 -4.29 7.14
N VAL A 132 8.33 -4.97 7.88
CA VAL A 132 7.54 -4.38 8.97
C VAL A 132 8.45 -3.80 10.07
N LYS A 133 9.50 -4.53 10.46
CA LYS A 133 10.50 -4.04 11.43
C LYS A 133 11.26 -2.83 10.91
N LEU A 134 11.74 -2.88 9.67
CA LEU A 134 12.48 -1.78 9.05
C LEU A 134 11.64 -0.51 8.94
N THR A 135 10.32 -0.64 8.79
CA THR A 135 9.39 0.50 8.76
C THR A 135 9.58 1.42 9.98
N ALA A 136 9.55 0.86 11.19
CA ALA A 136 9.71 1.63 12.41
C ALA A 136 11.14 2.19 12.57
N SER A 137 12.15 1.39 12.20
CA SER A 137 13.57 1.79 12.27
C SER A 137 13.84 2.98 11.36
N ASP A 138 13.49 2.88 10.08
CA ASP A 138 13.74 3.90 9.06
C ASP A 138 13.02 5.22 9.43
N ILE A 139 11.80 5.15 9.95
CA ILE A 139 11.06 6.34 10.40
C ILE A 139 11.70 6.95 11.65
N SER A 140 12.21 6.15 12.58
CA SER A 140 12.83 6.68 13.81
C SER A 140 14.04 7.59 13.53
N GLU A 141 14.78 7.28 12.47
CA GLU A 141 15.97 8.01 12.00
C GLU A 141 15.64 9.31 11.23
N MET A 142 14.37 9.50 10.85
CA MET A 142 13.92 10.70 10.16
C MET A 142 13.86 11.92 11.10
N THR A 143 14.08 13.10 10.53
CA THR A 143 13.81 14.37 11.21
C THR A 143 12.30 14.54 11.46
N ASP A 144 11.92 15.41 12.41
CA ASP A 144 10.50 15.68 12.66
C ASP A 144 9.79 16.28 11.44
N SER A 145 10.51 17.06 10.63
CA SER A 145 10.00 17.61 9.37
C SER A 145 9.74 16.50 8.34
N ASP A 146 10.65 15.53 8.22
CA ASP A 146 10.48 14.40 7.30
C ASP A 146 9.35 13.47 7.77
N LYS A 147 9.23 13.23 9.07
CA LYS A 147 8.12 12.47 9.67
C LYS A 147 6.78 13.14 9.38
N ALA A 148 6.69 14.46 9.53
CA ALA A 148 5.47 15.20 9.21
C ALA A 148 5.09 15.04 7.74
N ALA A 149 6.04 15.19 6.81
CA ALA A 149 5.80 14.99 5.39
C ALA A 149 5.41 13.53 5.06
N LEU A 150 6.04 12.55 5.72
CA LEU A 150 5.69 11.14 5.58
C LEU A 150 4.26 10.88 6.06
N PHE A 151 3.84 11.43 7.20
CA PHE A 151 2.49 11.23 7.74
C PHE A 151 1.42 11.98 6.95
N GLU A 152 1.76 13.10 6.30
CA GLU A 152 0.85 13.72 5.33
C GLU A 152 0.67 12.83 4.09
N PHE A 153 1.77 12.21 3.62
CA PHE A 153 1.74 11.30 2.48
C PHE A 153 1.04 9.96 2.80
N TYR A 154 1.26 9.43 4.00
CA TYR A 154 0.68 8.18 4.54
C TYR A 154 -0.02 8.45 5.90
N PRO A 155 -1.29 8.89 5.90
CA PRO A 155 -1.98 9.35 7.11
C PRO A 155 -2.08 8.32 8.24
N HIS A 156 -2.22 7.05 7.91
CA HIS A 156 -2.35 5.96 8.89
C HIS A 156 -1.01 5.46 9.43
N MET A 157 0.13 5.93 8.89
CA MET A 157 1.45 5.50 9.34
C MET A 157 1.66 5.85 10.82
N LYS A 158 1.21 7.04 11.25
CA LYS A 158 1.28 7.44 12.65
C LYS A 158 0.47 6.51 13.57
N GLU A 159 -0.74 6.13 13.13
CA GLU A 159 -1.61 5.21 13.87
C GLU A 159 -0.96 3.84 14.07
N LEU A 160 -0.29 3.31 13.04
CA LEU A 160 0.50 2.08 13.16
C LEU A 160 1.61 2.22 14.20
N LEU A 161 2.40 3.29 14.13
CA LEU A 161 3.50 3.52 15.07
C LEU A 161 3.01 3.69 16.51
N GLU A 162 1.83 4.26 16.73
CA GLU A 162 1.27 4.46 18.08
C GLU A 162 0.51 3.22 18.60
N ASN A 163 0.29 2.20 17.76
CA ASN A 163 -0.46 1.02 18.13
C ASN A 163 0.27 0.14 19.15
N LYS A 164 -0.41 -0.23 20.25
CA LYS A 164 0.17 -1.02 21.34
C LYS A 164 0.63 -2.42 20.91
N HIS A 165 -0.10 -3.09 20.03
CA HIS A 165 0.32 -4.39 19.50
C HIS A 165 1.53 -4.23 18.61
N PHE A 166 1.57 -3.22 17.75
CA PHE A 166 2.75 -2.93 16.94
C PHE A 166 4.01 -2.67 17.80
N GLN A 167 3.89 -1.84 18.83
CA GLN A 167 4.98 -1.57 19.78
C GLN A 167 5.46 -2.85 20.50
N LYS A 168 4.55 -3.72 20.92
CA LYS A 168 4.90 -5.03 21.51
C LYS A 168 5.57 -5.97 20.52
N PHE A 169 5.12 -5.97 19.26
CA PHE A 169 5.76 -6.73 18.20
C PHE A 169 7.21 -6.28 17.98
N LEU A 170 7.47 -4.97 17.95
CA LEU A 170 8.82 -4.44 17.75
C LEU A 170 9.81 -4.83 18.86
N ALA A 171 9.34 -5.11 20.07
CA ALA A 171 10.18 -5.61 21.16
C ALA A 171 10.65 -7.05 20.95
N HIS A 172 9.87 -7.87 20.25
CA HIS A 172 10.15 -9.28 19.96
C HIS A 172 9.70 -9.66 18.53
N PRO A 173 10.39 -9.17 17.48
CA PRO A 173 9.95 -9.31 16.09
C PRO A 173 10.35 -10.65 15.47
N ASP A 174 10.18 -11.75 16.22
CA ASP A 174 10.58 -13.10 15.81
C ASP A 174 9.41 -13.79 15.09
N GLY A 175 9.17 -13.38 13.85
CA GLY A 175 8.13 -13.96 12.98
C GLY A 175 6.73 -13.34 13.15
N ILE A 176 5.72 -14.01 12.59
CA ILE A 176 4.31 -13.60 12.72
C ILE A 176 3.76 -14.06 14.08
N ASN A 177 4.02 -13.26 15.12
CA ASN A 177 3.51 -13.48 16.48
C ASN A 177 2.11 -12.90 16.70
N ASP A 178 1.51 -13.16 17.86
CA ASP A 178 0.13 -12.74 18.18
C ASP A 178 -0.08 -11.23 18.14
N ASN A 179 0.95 -10.44 18.44
CA ASN A 179 0.85 -8.98 18.33
C ASN A 179 0.81 -8.53 16.87
N LEU A 180 1.60 -9.15 15.99
CA LEU A 180 1.53 -8.86 14.56
C LEU A 180 0.20 -9.36 13.98
N ARG A 181 -0.29 -10.54 14.38
CA ARG A 181 -1.60 -11.05 13.95
C ARG A 181 -2.74 -10.10 14.34
N ALA A 182 -2.71 -9.56 15.56
CA ALA A 182 -3.73 -8.64 16.06
C ALA A 182 -3.91 -7.36 15.22
N ILE A 183 -2.92 -7.00 14.40
CA ILE A 183 -2.96 -5.83 13.50
C ILE A 183 -3.03 -6.21 12.01
N LEU A 184 -3.13 -7.51 11.70
CA LEU A 184 -3.27 -8.04 10.34
C LEU A 184 -4.68 -8.61 10.07
N VAL A 185 -5.36 -9.11 11.10
CA VAL A 185 -6.61 -9.85 10.96
C VAL A 185 -7.81 -8.90 10.89
N SER A 186 -8.71 -9.13 9.93
CA SER A 186 -10.05 -8.54 9.95
C SER A 186 -10.85 -9.10 11.10
N SER A 187 -11.42 -8.25 11.95
CA SER A 187 -12.42 -8.64 12.94
C SER A 187 -13.68 -9.19 12.24
N GLU A 188 -13.65 -10.45 11.82
CA GLU A 188 -14.80 -11.26 11.38
C GLU A 188 -14.63 -12.73 11.84
N GLU A 189 -14.05 -12.93 13.04
CA GLU A 189 -14.25 -14.14 13.84
C GLU A 189 -14.65 -13.75 15.27
N GLU A 190 -15.81 -13.09 15.40
CA GLU A 190 -16.71 -13.20 16.56
C GLU A 190 -18.16 -13.26 16.06
#